data_AF-A0AAJ2GLR8-F1
#
_entry.id   AF-A0AAJ2GLR8-F1
#
_cell.length_a   1.000
_cell.length_b   1.000
_cell.length_c   1.000
_cell.angle_alpha   90.00
_cell.angle_beta   90.00
_cell.angle_gamma   90.00
#
_symmetry.space_group_name_H-M   'P 1'
#
loop_
_entity.id
_entity.type
_entity.pdbx_description
1 polymer ?
#
loop_
_entity_poly.entity_id
_entity_poly.type
_entity_poly.pdbx_seq_one_letter_code
_entity_poly.pdbx_strand_id
1 'polypeptide(L)'
;MSAMSYRSESGKGRFRGIALALVVEALVALLLLQLGTGIFHKTEKQKPLVTFDVKPIGPVVSKQAQKTQVAHKQKQTTTASAAPPPPVAPPPVKSPVPSKLIQLSSEEFAASDIGKIPAHQGEGDDSGSGKDSVAAYGPGQGPGGAALYNAEWYREPRDAELKPYLQDYAKSGSGWALIACKTAPDYRVENCRSLDESPPGGGLARALRLAAWQFRVRPPRIGGKPMIGAWVRIRFDLTVGFQK
;
A
#
# COMPACT_ATOMS: atom_id res chain seq x y z
N MET A 1 -52.32 -22.40 -4.75
CA MET A 1 -52.20 -21.82 -3.40
C MET A 1 -52.20 -22.96 -2.39
N SER A 2 -51.02 -23.41 -1.97
CA SER A 2 -50.88 -24.51 -1.00
C SER A 2 -50.91 -23.91 0.40
N ALA A 3 -51.95 -24.22 1.17
CA ALA A 3 -52.07 -23.79 2.56
C ALA A 3 -51.05 -24.53 3.42
N MET A 4 -50.09 -23.79 3.96
CA MET A 4 -49.07 -24.29 4.88
C MET A 4 -49.72 -24.50 6.25
N SER A 5 -50.04 -25.74 6.57
CA SER A 5 -50.62 -26.13 7.86
C SER A 5 -49.57 -25.96 8.95
N TYR A 6 -49.68 -24.89 9.75
CA TYR A 6 -48.84 -24.68 10.92
C TYR A 6 -49.19 -25.72 11.99
N ARG A 7 -48.33 -26.73 12.15
CA ARG A 7 -48.45 -27.75 13.18
C ARG A 7 -48.16 -27.08 14.54
N SER A 8 -49.20 -26.88 15.33
CA SER A 8 -49.09 -26.40 16.71
C SER A 8 -48.38 -27.46 17.56
N GLU A 9 -47.07 -27.32 17.71
CA GLU A 9 -46.28 -28.16 18.60
C GLU A 9 -46.64 -27.88 20.07
N SER A 10 -46.89 -28.97 20.79
CA SER A 10 -47.27 -29.01 22.21
C SER A 10 -46.40 -28.10 23.10
N GLY A 11 -47.02 -27.44 24.09
CA GLY A 11 -46.37 -26.44 24.96
C GLY A 11 -45.09 -26.88 25.69
N LYS A 12 -44.82 -28.19 25.76
CA LYS A 12 -43.57 -28.77 26.30
C LYS A 12 -42.34 -28.48 25.42
N GLY A 13 -42.50 -28.38 24.09
CA GLY A 13 -41.41 -28.03 23.17
C GLY A 13 -41.01 -26.56 23.28
N ARG A 14 -42.00 -25.67 23.43
CA ARG A 14 -41.79 -24.23 23.63
C ARG A 14 -41.08 -23.92 24.94
N PHE A 15 -41.46 -24.60 26.03
CA PHE A 15 -40.81 -24.44 27.33
C PHE A 15 -39.34 -24.90 27.31
N ARG A 16 -39.04 -25.99 26.60
CA ARG A 16 -37.65 -26.47 26.41
C ARG A 16 -36.79 -25.48 25.64
N GLY A 17 -37.33 -24.89 24.57
CA GLY A 17 -36.62 -23.86 23.81
C GLY A 17 -36.29 -22.62 24.65
N ILE A 18 -37.27 -22.14 25.43
CA ILE A 18 -37.07 -20.98 26.32
C ILE A 18 -36.07 -21.30 27.43
N ALA A 19 -36.16 -22.48 28.05
CA ALA A 19 -35.21 -22.89 29.10
C ALA A 19 -33.78 -22.97 28.55
N LEU A 20 -33.58 -23.51 27.34
CA LEU A 20 -32.26 -23.60 26.72
C LEU A 20 -31.71 -22.21 26.36
N ALA A 21 -32.55 -21.32 25.84
CA ALA A 21 -32.16 -19.94 25.55
C ALA A 21 -31.70 -19.19 26.81
N LEU A 22 -32.44 -19.32 27.93
CA LEU A 22 -32.07 -18.71 29.20
C LEU A 22 -30.75 -19.26 29.78
N VAL A 23 -30.48 -20.56 29.61
CA VAL A 23 -29.22 -21.16 30.03
C VAL A 23 -28.04 -20.62 29.22
N VAL A 24 -28.21 -20.47 27.90
CA VAL A 24 -27.17 -19.92 27.02
C VAL A 24 -26.89 -18.46 27.36
N GLU A 25 -27.93 -17.64 27.55
CA GLU A 25 -27.79 -16.25 28.01
C GLU A 25 -27.08 -16.14 29.35
N ALA A 26 -27.43 -16.99 30.33
CA ALA A 26 -26.78 -17.00 31.63
C ALA A 26 -25.29 -17.38 31.53
N LEU A 27 -24.92 -18.33 30.66
CA LEU A 27 -23.53 -18.70 30.42
C LEU A 27 -22.73 -17.57 29.76
N VAL A 28 -23.33 -16.86 28.80
CA VAL A 28 -22.69 -15.71 28.15
C VAL A 28 -22.49 -14.58 29.16
N ALA A 29 -23.49 -14.28 29.99
CA ALA A 29 -23.38 -13.27 31.04
C ALA A 29 -22.28 -13.63 32.06
N LEU A 30 -22.18 -14.90 32.44
CA LEU A 30 -21.16 -15.40 33.37
C LEU A 30 -19.75 -15.31 32.77
N LEU A 31 -19.58 -15.64 31.49
CA LEU A 31 -18.32 -15.47 30.77
C LEU A 31 -17.89 -14.00 30.76
N LEU A 32 -18.80 -13.08 30.43
CA LEU A 32 -18.50 -11.65 30.40
C LEU A 32 -18.09 -11.11 31.78
N LEU A 33 -18.74 -11.57 32.84
CA LEU A 33 -18.34 -11.22 34.22
C LEU A 33 -16.95 -11.76 34.58
N GLN A 34 -16.60 -12.96 34.13
CA GLN A 34 -15.26 -13.53 34.34
C GLN A 34 -14.15 -12.75 33.61
N LEU A 35 -14.44 -12.23 32.43
CA LEU A 35 -13.49 -11.37 31.69
C LEU A 35 -13.38 -9.97 32.34
N GLY A 36 -14.49 -9.39 32.78
CA GLY A 36 -14.54 -8.05 33.36
C GLY A 36 -13.94 -7.95 34.76
N THR A 37 -14.03 -9.01 35.56
CA THR A 37 -13.50 -9.03 36.95
C THR A 37 -12.00 -9.29 37.02
N GLY A 38 -11.33 -9.61 35.90
CA GLY A 38 -9.87 -9.72 35.84
C GLY A 38 -9.26 -10.86 36.67
N ILE A 39 -10.09 -11.76 37.24
CA ILE A 39 -9.66 -12.82 38.17
C ILE A 39 -8.62 -13.77 37.51
N PHE A 40 -8.63 -13.85 36.18
CA PHE A 40 -7.72 -14.70 35.40
C PHE A 40 -6.41 -14.03 34.96
N HIS A 41 -6.19 -12.74 35.24
CA HIS A 41 -4.95 -12.07 34.89
C HIS A 41 -4.00 -12.11 36.08
N LYS A 42 -3.28 -13.23 36.25
CA LYS A 42 -2.02 -13.19 36.99
C LYS A 42 -1.06 -12.31 36.17
N THR A 43 -0.92 -11.06 36.58
CA THR A 43 0.12 -10.15 36.06
C THR A 43 1.47 -10.74 36.39
N GLU A 44 2.05 -11.48 35.44
CA GLU A 44 3.44 -11.89 35.53
C GLU A 44 4.28 -10.62 35.46
N LYS A 45 4.95 -10.28 36.56
CA LYS A 45 5.80 -9.09 36.65
C LYS A 45 6.90 -9.22 35.60
N GLN A 46 6.77 -8.48 34.50
CA GLN A 46 7.83 -8.41 33.52
C GLN A 46 9.07 -7.78 34.15
N LYS A 47 10.23 -8.42 33.93
CA LYS A 47 11.52 -7.93 34.42
C LYS A 47 11.75 -6.51 33.88
N PRO A 48 12.21 -5.57 34.72
CA PRO A 48 12.48 -4.21 34.25
C PRO A 48 13.54 -4.24 33.14
N LEU A 49 13.29 -3.50 32.06
CA LEU A 49 14.26 -3.36 30.98
C LEU A 49 15.49 -2.62 31.50
N VAL A 50 16.67 -3.23 31.33
CA VAL A 50 17.95 -2.62 31.66
C VAL A 50 18.41 -1.85 30.43
N THR A 51 18.34 -0.52 30.50
CA THR A 51 18.97 0.36 29.51
C THR A 51 20.41 0.62 29.94
N PHE A 52 21.39 0.21 29.15
CA PHE A 52 22.78 0.58 29.34
C PHE A 52 23.05 1.92 28.67
N ASP A 53 23.54 2.88 29.44
CA ASP A 53 23.97 4.20 28.95
C ASP A 53 25.40 4.09 28.41
N VAL A 54 25.58 4.42 27.14
CA VAL A 54 26.88 4.36 26.47
C VAL A 54 27.60 5.68 26.70
N LYS A 55 28.60 5.66 27.58
CA LYS A 55 29.50 6.79 27.84
C LYS A 55 30.23 7.15 26.54
N PRO A 56 30.08 8.37 25.99
CA PRO A 56 30.84 8.78 24.82
C PRO A 56 32.33 8.90 25.20
N ILE A 57 33.19 8.17 24.49
CA ILE A 57 34.64 8.45 24.47
C ILE A 57 34.86 9.61 23.50
N GLY A 58 35.18 10.78 24.05
CA GLY A 58 35.55 11.99 23.31
C GLY A 58 35.51 13.21 24.21
N PRO A 59 36.40 14.21 24.02
CA PRO A 59 36.42 15.40 24.85
C PRO A 59 35.11 16.19 24.69
N VAL A 60 34.54 16.60 25.82
CA VAL A 60 33.27 17.33 25.90
C VAL A 60 33.48 18.73 25.34
N VAL A 61 33.06 18.97 24.10
CA VAL A 61 32.99 20.32 23.53
C VAL A 61 31.75 21.00 24.09
N SER A 62 31.96 21.84 25.11
CA SER A 62 30.95 22.71 25.69
C SER A 62 30.47 23.71 24.63
N LYS A 63 29.24 23.55 24.15
CA LYS A 63 28.64 24.44 23.16
C LYS A 63 27.98 25.62 23.87
N GLN A 64 28.76 26.63 24.22
CA GLN A 64 28.22 27.95 24.57
C GLN A 64 27.59 28.57 23.32
N ALA A 65 26.28 28.77 23.37
CA ALA A 65 25.53 29.49 22.36
C ALA A 65 25.87 31.00 22.45
N GLN A 66 26.69 31.50 21.52
CA GLN A 66 26.82 32.94 21.27
C GLN A 66 25.95 33.32 20.07
N LYS A 67 24.91 34.11 20.36
CA LYS A 67 24.03 34.76 19.40
C LYS A 67 24.70 36.06 18.94
N THR A 68 25.35 36.04 17.78
CA THR A 68 25.96 37.24 17.21
C THR A 68 25.09 37.75 16.06
N GLN A 69 24.47 38.91 16.29
CA GLN A 69 23.77 39.67 15.25
C GLN A 69 24.81 40.27 14.30
N VAL A 70 24.66 40.04 13.00
CA VAL A 70 25.51 40.67 11.98
C VAL A 70 24.72 41.81 11.34
N ALA A 71 25.03 43.03 11.76
CA ALA A 71 24.62 44.26 11.11
C ALA A 71 25.41 44.43 9.80
N HIS A 72 24.73 44.40 8.65
CA HIS A 72 25.35 44.69 7.36
C HIS A 72 25.55 46.20 7.21
N LYS A 73 26.80 46.66 7.27
CA LYS A 73 27.21 48.03 6.99
C LYS A 73 27.54 48.15 5.51
N GLN A 74 26.64 48.74 4.73
CA GLN A 74 26.82 49.02 3.31
C GLN A 74 27.91 50.09 3.14
N LYS A 75 29.00 49.77 2.44
CA LYS A 75 30.04 50.73 2.08
C LYS A 75 29.84 51.17 0.64
N GLN A 76 29.35 52.40 0.48
CA GLN A 76 29.38 53.17 -0.75
C GLN A 76 30.84 53.48 -1.11
N THR A 77 31.22 53.34 -2.37
CA THR A 77 32.44 53.97 -2.90
C THR A 77 32.12 54.56 -4.25
N THR A 78 32.15 55.89 -4.27
CA THR A 78 32.10 56.76 -5.43
C THR A 78 33.52 57.01 -5.94
N THR A 79 33.76 56.86 -7.23
CA THR A 79 34.75 57.68 -7.97
C THR A 79 34.50 57.63 -9.48
N ALA A 80 34.08 58.79 -10.00
CA ALA A 80 34.45 59.48 -11.24
C ALA A 80 34.77 58.71 -12.54
N SER A 81 33.78 58.73 -13.44
CA SER A 81 33.79 59.24 -14.83
C SER A 81 35.09 59.27 -15.66
N ALA A 82 35.08 58.51 -16.76
CA ALA A 82 35.75 58.83 -18.02
C ALA A 82 34.72 58.70 -19.17
N ALA A 83 34.78 59.62 -20.14
CA ALA A 83 33.82 59.78 -21.25
C ALA A 83 33.97 58.70 -22.36
N PRO A 84 32.95 58.50 -23.23
CA PRO A 84 32.65 57.20 -23.85
C PRO A 84 33.15 57.03 -25.31
N PRO A 85 33.42 55.79 -25.77
CA PRO A 85 33.47 55.44 -27.19
C PRO A 85 32.05 55.21 -27.79
N PRO A 86 31.87 55.36 -29.12
CA PRO A 86 30.58 55.26 -29.80
C PRO A 86 29.93 53.87 -29.69
N PRO A 87 28.58 53.80 -29.78
CA PRO A 87 27.82 52.60 -29.42
C PRO A 87 27.95 51.53 -30.50
N VAL A 88 28.51 50.38 -30.13
CA VAL A 88 28.28 49.13 -30.85
C VAL A 88 26.91 48.60 -30.40
N ALA A 89 26.02 48.38 -31.36
CA ALA A 89 24.68 47.86 -31.09
C ALA A 89 24.77 46.53 -30.32
N PRO A 90 24.15 46.40 -29.14
CA PRO A 90 24.12 45.13 -28.43
C PRO A 90 23.22 44.13 -29.18
N PRO A 91 23.57 42.83 -29.20
CA PRO A 91 22.62 41.81 -29.62
C PRO A 91 21.38 41.86 -28.71
N PRO A 92 20.19 41.50 -29.21
CA PRO A 92 18.95 41.65 -28.45
C PRO A 92 19.04 40.85 -27.14
N VAL A 93 18.99 41.59 -26.03
CA VAL A 93 18.81 41.03 -24.68
C VAL A 93 17.45 40.35 -24.63
N LYS A 94 17.46 39.02 -24.56
CA LYS A 94 16.26 38.24 -24.20
C LYS A 94 15.85 38.66 -22.80
N SER A 95 14.65 39.23 -22.68
CA SER A 95 14.06 39.64 -21.40
C SER A 95 13.98 38.45 -20.44
N PRO A 96 14.30 38.62 -19.14
CA PRO A 96 14.12 37.56 -18.16
C PRO A 96 12.62 37.38 -17.91
N VAL A 97 12.09 36.23 -18.33
CA VAL A 97 10.74 35.78 -17.95
C VAL A 97 10.66 35.52 -16.44
N PRO A 98 9.51 35.80 -15.79
CA PRO A 98 9.35 35.60 -14.36
C PRO A 98 9.59 34.12 -13.99
N SER A 99 10.48 33.91 -13.02
CA SER A 99 11.06 32.64 -12.60
C SER A 99 10.10 31.70 -11.83
N LYS A 100 8.85 31.57 -12.27
CA LYS A 100 7.89 30.56 -11.77
C LYS A 100 7.31 29.66 -12.86
N LEU A 101 7.97 29.60 -14.01
CA LEU A 101 7.67 28.67 -15.08
C LEU A 101 8.91 27.81 -15.33
N ILE A 102 8.72 26.50 -15.45
CA ILE A 102 9.79 25.59 -15.85
C ILE A 102 10.14 25.96 -17.29
N GLN A 103 11.34 26.49 -17.50
CA GLN A 103 11.85 26.78 -18.85
C GLN A 103 12.32 25.46 -19.45
N LEU A 104 11.61 24.97 -20.46
CA LEU A 104 12.02 23.81 -21.25
C LEU A 104 12.60 24.31 -22.58
N SER A 105 13.73 23.72 -22.97
CA SER A 105 14.25 23.85 -24.34
C SER A 105 13.35 23.10 -25.33
N SER A 106 13.45 23.43 -26.62
CA SER A 106 12.64 22.78 -27.67
C SER A 106 12.91 21.27 -27.73
N GLU A 107 14.14 20.90 -27.42
CA GLU A 107 14.65 19.55 -27.34
C GLU A 107 14.05 18.80 -26.13
N GLU A 108 14.00 19.43 -24.95
CA GLU A 108 13.38 18.85 -23.75
C GLU A 108 11.86 18.71 -23.88
N PHE A 109 11.21 19.64 -24.57
CA PHE A 109 9.79 19.55 -24.89
C PHE A 109 9.52 18.37 -25.84
N ALA A 110 10.35 18.21 -26.88
CA ALA A 110 10.25 17.09 -27.81
C ALA A 110 10.54 15.73 -27.15
N ALA A 111 11.43 15.69 -26.15
CA ALA A 111 11.72 14.48 -25.37
C ALA A 111 10.60 14.08 -24.39
N SER A 112 9.72 15.02 -24.04
CA SER A 112 8.58 14.78 -23.13
C SER A 112 7.30 14.35 -23.87
N ASP A 113 7.36 14.18 -25.18
CA ASP A 113 6.24 13.78 -26.03
C ASP A 113 5.84 12.30 -25.77
N ILE A 114 4.84 12.12 -24.91
CA ILE A 114 4.27 10.81 -24.54
C ILE A 114 3.77 10.02 -25.77
N GLY A 115 3.44 10.69 -26.88
CA GLY A 115 3.01 10.01 -28.11
C GLY A 115 4.12 9.19 -28.79
N LYS A 116 5.39 9.46 -28.48
CA LYS A 116 6.56 8.74 -29.03
C LYS A 116 7.09 7.66 -28.09
N ILE A 117 6.59 7.60 -26.86
CA ILE A 117 6.89 6.50 -25.96
C ILE A 117 6.11 5.30 -26.49
N PRO A 118 6.76 4.17 -26.83
CA PRO A 118 6.03 2.98 -27.20
C PRO A 118 5.09 2.64 -26.05
N ALA A 119 3.78 2.62 -26.33
CA ALA A 119 2.80 2.10 -25.40
C ALA A 119 3.07 0.60 -25.26
N HIS A 120 4.00 0.25 -24.38
CA HIS A 120 4.01 -1.06 -23.77
C HIS A 120 2.83 -1.08 -22.80
N GLN A 121 1.62 -1.19 -23.36
CA GLN A 121 0.52 -1.81 -22.67
C GLN A 121 1.01 -3.25 -22.43
N GLY A 122 1.69 -3.42 -21.30
CA GLY A 122 2.13 -4.72 -20.83
C GLY A 122 0.90 -5.51 -20.42
N GLU A 123 0.16 -6.02 -21.40
CA GLU A 123 -0.39 -7.37 -21.34
C GLU A 123 0.82 -8.30 -21.27
N GLY A 124 1.44 -8.32 -20.09
CA GLY A 124 2.45 -9.30 -19.74
C GLY A 124 1.75 -10.63 -19.65
N ASP A 125 1.80 -11.38 -20.74
CA ASP A 125 1.56 -12.81 -20.76
C ASP A 125 2.47 -13.45 -19.69
N ASP A 126 1.85 -14.17 -18.77
CA ASP A 126 2.37 -14.59 -17.45
C ASP A 126 3.41 -15.73 -17.54
N SER A 127 4.18 -15.83 -18.63
CA SER A 127 5.09 -16.96 -18.88
C SER A 127 6.57 -16.57 -18.91
N GLY A 128 6.96 -15.52 -18.20
CA GLY A 128 8.33 -15.02 -18.20
C GLY A 128 9.27 -15.77 -17.25
N SER A 129 9.92 -16.83 -17.72
CA SER A 129 11.08 -17.48 -17.04
C SER A 129 12.35 -16.62 -17.08
N GLY A 130 12.25 -15.33 -16.74
CA GLY A 130 13.37 -14.40 -16.65
C GLY A 130 14.15 -14.55 -15.34
N LYS A 131 15.48 -14.34 -15.39
CA LYS A 131 16.32 -14.30 -14.17
C LYS A 131 15.95 -13.15 -13.24
N ASP A 132 15.41 -12.06 -13.79
CA ASP A 132 15.07 -10.83 -13.08
C ASP A 132 13.64 -10.37 -13.39
N SER A 133 12.99 -9.79 -12.38
CA SER A 133 11.63 -9.25 -12.46
C SER A 133 11.66 -7.78 -12.88
N VAL A 134 10.87 -7.43 -13.89
CA VAL A 134 10.69 -6.04 -14.33
C VAL A 134 9.51 -5.42 -13.59
N ALA A 135 9.65 -4.17 -13.14
CA ALA A 135 8.54 -3.45 -12.53
C ALA A 135 7.45 -3.23 -13.58
N ALA A 136 6.22 -3.60 -13.26
CA ALA A 136 5.08 -3.53 -14.19
C ALA A 136 4.75 -2.09 -14.58
N TYR A 137 5.00 -1.18 -13.65
CA TYR A 137 4.80 0.24 -13.74
C TYR A 137 5.98 0.94 -13.05
N GLY A 138 6.35 2.13 -13.54
CA GLY A 138 7.56 2.84 -13.14
C GLY A 138 7.67 3.11 -11.63
N PRO A 139 8.84 3.60 -11.17
CA PRO A 139 9.04 3.94 -9.77
C PRO A 139 7.97 4.97 -9.33
N GLY A 140 7.08 4.59 -8.41
CA GLY A 140 6.05 5.47 -7.88
C GLY A 140 4.62 4.92 -7.83
N GLN A 141 4.32 3.76 -8.43
CA GLN A 141 2.93 3.25 -8.51
C GLN A 141 2.53 2.29 -7.37
N GLY A 142 3.48 1.79 -6.58
CA GLY A 142 3.20 0.98 -5.40
C GLY A 142 2.75 1.84 -4.21
N PRO A 143 2.12 1.25 -3.19
CA PRO A 143 1.72 1.99 -2.00
C PRO A 143 2.91 2.72 -1.34
N GLY A 144 2.80 4.05 -1.21
CA GLY A 144 3.87 4.89 -0.69
C GLY A 144 4.99 5.23 -1.69
N GLY A 145 4.72 5.14 -3.00
CA GLY A 145 5.69 5.48 -4.05
C GLY A 145 6.71 4.38 -4.35
N ALA A 146 6.55 3.19 -3.77
CA ALA A 146 7.43 2.06 -4.03
C ALA A 146 7.29 1.53 -5.47
N ALA A 147 8.32 0.83 -5.96
CA ALA A 147 8.22 0.07 -7.20
C ALA A 147 7.18 -1.05 -7.07
N LEU A 148 6.37 -1.24 -8.10
CA LEU A 148 5.32 -2.24 -8.14
C LEU A 148 5.60 -3.26 -9.25
N TYR A 149 5.86 -4.50 -8.85
CA TYR A 149 6.19 -5.60 -9.77
C TYR A 149 4.93 -6.41 -10.10
N ASN A 150 4.89 -7.09 -11.25
CA ASN A 150 3.84 -8.08 -11.49
C ASN A 150 4.06 -9.28 -10.57
N ALA A 151 2.99 -9.80 -9.98
CA ALA A 151 3.05 -11.03 -9.22
C ALA A 151 3.27 -12.21 -10.17
N GLU A 152 4.23 -13.07 -9.83
CA GLU A 152 4.45 -14.36 -10.49
C GLU A 152 3.95 -15.45 -9.53
N TRP A 153 3.00 -16.28 -9.94
CA TRP A 153 2.44 -17.29 -9.06
C TRP A 153 3.46 -18.40 -8.76
N TYR A 154 3.68 -18.67 -7.47
CA TYR A 154 4.26 -19.95 -7.06
C TYR A 154 3.19 -21.04 -7.08
N ARG A 155 2.02 -20.71 -6.53
CA ARG A 155 0.80 -21.52 -6.59
C ARG A 155 -0.39 -20.58 -6.49
N GLU A 156 -1.25 -20.63 -7.48
CA GLU A 156 -2.51 -19.90 -7.46
C GLU A 156 -3.46 -20.50 -6.38
N PRO A 157 -4.21 -19.66 -5.63
CA PRO A 157 -5.24 -20.15 -4.72
C PRO A 157 -6.26 -21.00 -5.47
N ARG A 158 -6.69 -22.10 -4.84
CA ARG A 158 -7.74 -22.95 -5.39
C ARG A 158 -9.10 -22.27 -5.24
N ASP A 159 -10.03 -22.56 -6.13
CA ASP A 159 -11.40 -22.05 -6.06
C ASP A 159 -12.06 -22.32 -4.71
N ALA A 160 -11.83 -23.51 -4.14
CA ALA A 160 -12.35 -23.88 -2.83
C ALA A 160 -11.77 -23.03 -1.67
N GLU A 161 -10.53 -22.55 -1.81
CA GLU A 161 -9.87 -21.64 -0.85
C GLU A 161 -10.41 -20.21 -0.97
N LEU A 162 -10.81 -19.81 -2.17
CA LEU A 162 -11.26 -18.45 -2.47
C LEU A 162 -12.78 -18.25 -2.30
N LYS A 163 -13.56 -19.31 -2.56
CA LYS A 163 -15.02 -19.34 -2.51
C LYS A 163 -15.62 -18.74 -1.23
N PRO A 164 -15.09 -18.98 -0.01
CA PRO A 164 -15.64 -18.39 1.21
C PRO A 164 -15.56 -16.86 1.24
N TYR A 165 -14.57 -16.26 0.56
CA TYR A 165 -14.35 -14.82 0.55
C TYR A 165 -15.16 -14.12 -0.55
N LEU A 166 -15.46 -14.83 -1.64
CA LEU A 166 -16.14 -14.28 -2.81
C LEU A 166 -17.66 -14.47 -2.78
N GLN A 167 -18.25 -15.07 -1.74
CA GLN A 167 -19.68 -15.42 -1.72
C GLN A 167 -20.61 -14.23 -1.98
N ASP A 168 -20.27 -13.06 -1.43
CA ASP A 168 -21.06 -11.85 -1.60
C ASP A 168 -20.89 -11.26 -3.00
N TYR A 169 -19.69 -11.30 -3.56
CA TYR A 169 -19.38 -10.78 -4.90
C TYR A 169 -19.84 -11.73 -6.03
N ALA A 170 -19.88 -13.04 -5.78
CA ALA A 170 -20.37 -14.03 -6.74
C ALA A 170 -21.83 -13.79 -7.16
N LYS A 171 -22.59 -13.01 -6.37
CA LYS A 171 -23.96 -12.57 -6.70
C LYS A 171 -23.99 -11.39 -7.68
N SER A 172 -22.91 -10.63 -7.77
CA SER A 172 -22.81 -9.33 -8.46
C SER A 172 -22.36 -9.45 -9.93
N GLY A 173 -21.91 -10.64 -10.37
CA GLY A 173 -21.52 -10.92 -11.75
C GLY A 173 -20.01 -11.01 -11.96
N SER A 174 -19.58 -10.81 -13.20
CA SER A 174 -18.18 -10.85 -13.61
C SER A 174 -17.50 -9.52 -13.31
N GLY A 175 -16.20 -9.56 -13.11
CA GLY A 175 -15.42 -8.34 -12.93
C GLY A 175 -13.97 -8.65 -12.63
N TRP A 176 -13.22 -7.64 -12.23
CA TRP A 176 -11.80 -7.81 -11.94
C TRP A 176 -11.41 -6.96 -10.75
N ALA A 177 -10.32 -7.35 -10.09
CA ALA A 177 -9.72 -6.53 -9.05
C ALA A 177 -8.20 -6.61 -9.11
N LEU A 178 -7.59 -5.50 -8.68
CA LEU A 178 -6.16 -5.37 -8.49
C LEU A 178 -5.88 -5.09 -7.02
N ILE A 179 -4.97 -5.88 -6.47
CA ILE A 179 -4.41 -5.65 -5.13
C ILE A 179 -2.90 -5.56 -5.21
N ALA A 180 -2.31 -4.73 -4.35
CA ALA A 180 -0.87 -4.68 -4.11
C ALA A 180 -0.56 -5.39 -2.79
N CYS A 181 0.34 -6.37 -2.79
CA CYS A 181 0.80 -7.03 -1.58
C CYS A 181 2.31 -6.96 -1.44
N LYS A 182 2.82 -7.03 -0.20
CA LYS A 182 4.24 -7.23 0.04
C LYS A 182 4.57 -8.72 0.03
N THR A 183 5.69 -9.08 -0.56
CA THR A 183 6.20 -10.45 -0.56
C THR A 183 6.76 -10.80 0.80
N ALA A 184 6.54 -12.03 1.26
CA ALA A 184 7.00 -12.57 2.53
C ALA A 184 7.75 -13.90 2.30
N PRO A 185 8.48 -14.41 3.30
CA PRO A 185 9.08 -15.75 3.24
C PRO A 185 8.05 -16.85 2.89
N ASP A 186 8.55 -18.00 2.44
CA ASP A 186 7.72 -19.16 2.03
C ASP A 186 6.70 -18.85 0.94
N TYR A 187 7.04 -17.94 0.03
CA TYR A 187 6.18 -17.48 -1.07
C TYR A 187 4.86 -16.85 -0.58
N ARG A 188 4.77 -16.41 0.67
CA ARG A 188 3.54 -15.77 1.17
C ARG A 188 3.49 -14.31 0.76
N VAL A 189 2.32 -13.72 0.95
CA VAL A 189 2.12 -12.28 0.81
C VAL A 189 1.47 -11.70 2.06
N GLU A 190 1.79 -10.45 2.36
CA GLU A 190 1.31 -9.72 3.53
C GLU A 190 1.05 -8.25 3.20
N ASN A 191 0.51 -7.50 4.16
CA ASN A 191 0.32 -6.05 4.05
C ASN A 191 -0.42 -5.61 2.76
N CYS A 192 -1.36 -6.44 2.30
CA CYS A 192 -2.09 -6.20 1.06
C CYS A 192 -2.96 -4.95 1.13
N ARG A 193 -3.05 -4.22 0.02
CA ARG A 193 -3.86 -3.02 -0.21
C ARG A 193 -4.63 -3.15 -1.52
N SER A 194 -5.86 -2.65 -1.54
CA SER A 194 -6.65 -2.53 -2.76
C SER A 194 -6.07 -1.44 -3.65
N LEU A 195 -5.93 -1.70 -4.95
CA LEU A 195 -5.54 -0.71 -5.93
C LEU A 195 -6.74 -0.25 -6.75
N ASP A 196 -7.44 -1.21 -7.34
CA ASP A 196 -8.54 -0.94 -8.26
C ASP A 196 -9.49 -2.14 -8.35
N GLU A 197 -10.73 -1.91 -8.77
CA GLU A 197 -11.72 -2.96 -9.00
C GLU A 197 -12.82 -2.53 -9.97
N SER A 198 -13.38 -3.50 -10.67
CA SER A 198 -14.53 -3.32 -11.55
C SER A 198 -15.60 -4.39 -11.25
N PRO A 199 -16.87 -4.01 -11.03
CA PRO A 199 -17.35 -2.64 -10.90
C PRO A 199 -16.81 -1.95 -9.64
N PRO A 200 -16.60 -0.62 -9.68
CA PRO A 200 -16.06 0.11 -8.53
C PRO A 200 -17.02 0.03 -7.34
N GLY A 201 -16.49 -0.28 -6.17
CA GLY A 201 -17.29 -0.44 -4.95
C GLY A 201 -17.97 -1.80 -4.83
N GLY A 202 -17.70 -2.75 -5.74
CA GLY A 202 -18.20 -4.12 -5.66
C GLY A 202 -17.62 -4.91 -4.50
N GLY A 203 -16.49 -4.48 -3.92
CA GLY A 203 -15.87 -5.14 -2.76
C GLY A 203 -15.05 -6.37 -3.11
N LEU A 204 -14.75 -6.60 -4.39
CA LEU A 204 -13.91 -7.70 -4.84
C LEU A 204 -12.47 -7.57 -4.35
N ALA A 205 -11.88 -6.37 -4.48
CA ALA A 205 -10.52 -6.13 -3.98
C ALA A 205 -10.44 -6.34 -2.46
N ARG A 206 -11.51 -5.98 -1.73
CA ARG A 206 -11.63 -6.26 -0.29
C ARG A 206 -11.66 -7.76 -0.02
N ALA A 207 -12.46 -8.53 -0.75
CA ALA A 207 -12.54 -9.98 -0.61
C ALA A 207 -11.20 -10.66 -0.89
N LEU A 208 -10.52 -10.28 -1.98
CA LEU A 208 -9.18 -10.81 -2.31
C LEU A 208 -8.16 -10.49 -1.22
N ARG A 209 -8.21 -9.29 -0.64
CA ARG A 209 -7.32 -8.91 0.47
C ARG A 209 -7.53 -9.77 1.72
N LEU A 210 -8.77 -10.20 1.99
CA LEU A 210 -9.09 -11.14 3.06
C LEU A 210 -8.64 -12.56 2.75
N ALA A 211 -8.62 -12.94 1.47
CA ALA A 211 -8.14 -14.25 1.01
C ALA A 211 -6.61 -14.32 0.84
N ALA A 212 -5.92 -13.18 0.83
CA ALA A 212 -4.52 -13.08 0.40
C ALA A 212 -3.54 -13.95 1.20
N TRP A 213 -3.86 -14.34 2.43
CA TRP A 213 -3.03 -15.26 3.23
C TRP A 213 -2.92 -16.67 2.62
N GLN A 214 -3.81 -17.04 1.71
CA GLN A 214 -3.77 -18.29 0.94
C GLN A 214 -2.84 -18.22 -0.27
N PHE A 215 -2.53 -16.99 -0.73
CA PHE A 215 -1.84 -16.77 -1.99
C PHE A 215 -0.37 -17.15 -1.86
N ARG A 216 0.14 -17.83 -2.88
CA ARG A 216 1.57 -18.16 -2.96
C ARG A 216 2.19 -17.51 -4.18
N VAL A 217 2.95 -16.44 -3.94
CA VAL A 217 3.56 -15.59 -4.98
C VAL A 217 5.07 -15.65 -4.85
N ARG A 218 5.76 -15.81 -5.97
CA ARG A 218 7.23 -15.73 -6.03
C ARG A 218 7.67 -14.29 -5.80
N PRO A 219 8.57 -14.04 -4.82
CA PRO A 219 9.15 -12.72 -4.66
C PRO A 219 9.87 -12.28 -5.93
N PRO A 220 9.76 -10.99 -6.33
CA PRO A 220 10.48 -10.49 -7.49
C PRO A 220 11.98 -10.61 -7.26
N ARG A 221 12.73 -10.84 -8.34
CA ARG A 221 14.16 -11.09 -8.32
C ARG A 221 14.92 -9.94 -8.97
N ILE A 222 16.01 -9.50 -8.35
CA ILE A 222 16.97 -8.57 -8.96
C ILE A 222 18.37 -9.17 -8.81
N GLY A 223 19.07 -9.34 -9.93
CA GLY A 223 20.33 -10.08 -9.98
C GLY A 223 20.17 -11.53 -9.53
N GLY A 224 19.02 -12.15 -9.82
CA GLY A 224 18.68 -13.52 -9.41
C GLY A 224 18.40 -13.73 -7.91
N LYS A 225 18.46 -12.67 -7.08
CA LYS A 225 18.16 -12.76 -5.64
C LYS A 225 16.71 -12.38 -5.35
N PRO A 226 15.95 -13.19 -4.58
CA PRO A 226 14.56 -12.87 -4.24
C PRO A 226 14.49 -11.69 -3.28
N MET A 227 13.59 -10.76 -3.54
CA MET A 227 13.35 -9.58 -2.72
C MET A 227 12.12 -9.76 -1.84
N ILE A 228 12.35 -9.97 -0.54
CA ILE A 228 11.31 -10.01 0.48
C ILE A 228 10.90 -8.58 0.85
N GLY A 229 9.61 -8.34 1.05
CA GLY A 229 9.04 -7.04 1.37
C GLY A 229 8.79 -6.12 0.16
N ALA A 230 9.06 -6.61 -1.05
CA ALA A 230 8.79 -5.89 -2.29
C ALA A 230 7.29 -5.90 -2.60
N TRP A 231 6.78 -4.82 -3.21
CA TRP A 231 5.38 -4.74 -3.60
C TRP A 231 5.14 -5.44 -4.94
N VAL A 232 4.18 -6.36 -4.94
CA VAL A 232 3.69 -7.07 -6.11
C VAL A 232 2.23 -6.73 -6.36
N ARG A 233 1.85 -6.60 -7.63
CA ARG A 233 0.51 -6.37 -8.13
C ARG A 233 -0.08 -7.72 -8.52
N ILE A 234 -1.18 -8.07 -7.89
CA ILE A 234 -1.96 -9.28 -8.20
C ILE A 234 -3.24 -8.79 -8.88
N ARG A 235 -3.43 -9.21 -10.13
CA ARG A 235 -4.67 -9.02 -10.87
C ARG A 235 -5.48 -10.32 -10.76
N PHE A 236 -6.76 -10.20 -10.50
CA PHE A 236 -7.69 -11.32 -10.48
C PHE A 236 -8.88 -10.98 -11.37
N ASP A 237 -9.15 -11.85 -12.34
CA ASP A 237 -10.28 -11.71 -13.27
C ASP A 237 -11.32 -12.78 -12.92
N LEU A 238 -12.52 -12.35 -12.54
CA LEU A 238 -13.67 -13.21 -12.29
C LEU A 238 -14.56 -13.21 -13.51
N THR A 239 -14.47 -14.28 -14.30
CA THR A 239 -15.47 -14.61 -15.31
C THR A 239 -16.67 -15.27 -14.62
N VAL A 240 -17.89 -14.89 -14.99
CA VAL A 240 -19.10 -15.59 -14.51
C VAL A 240 -19.02 -17.05 -14.94
N GLY A 241 -18.82 -17.92 -13.95
CA GLY A 241 -18.44 -19.31 -14.18
C GLY A 241 -16.93 -19.44 -14.15
N PHE A 242 -16.40 -19.79 -12.96
CA PHE A 242 -15.07 -20.38 -12.81
C PHE A 242 -14.92 -21.47 -13.89
N GLN A 243 -14.25 -21.15 -14.98
CA GLN A 243 -13.86 -22.09 -16.01
C GLN A 243 -12.42 -22.49 -15.69
N LYS A 244 -12.31 -23.80 -15.50
CA LYS A 244 -11.17 -24.61 -15.10
C LYS A 244 -9.94 -24.42 -15.97
#